data_AF-A0A2D9EZH4-F1
#
_entry.id   AF-A0A2D9EZH4-F1
#
_cell.length_a   1.000
_cell.length_b   1.000
_cell.length_c   1.000
_cell.angle_alpha   90.00
_cell.angle_beta   90.00
_cell.angle_gamma   90.00
#
_symmetry.space_group_name_H-M   'P 1'
#
loop_
_entity.id
_entity.type
_entity.pdbx_description
1 polymer ?
#
loop_
_entity_poly.entity_id
_entity_poly.type
_entity_poly.pdbx_seq_one_letter_code
_entity_poly.pdbx_strand_id
1 'polypeptide(L)'
;MTGGSGANAGRRLVAFCTGVVVPADALAALPGPAYNFHPGPPTYPGSWAAGFALYDGTTRFGATLHVMEEKVDEGAIVEVDWFDFPADARLRYDELEVMAYQRCVGLFRKYAPHLASDDAPLPLSGERWSGVKRTKAEATIMREPPRDATEDEIRRRFRAFGC
;
A
#
# COMPACT_ATOMS: atom_id res chain seq x y z
N MET A 1 -30.30 14.16 -7.86
CA MET A 1 -30.59 12.91 -7.12
C MET A 1 -30.19 13.14 -5.67
N THR A 2 -31.13 13.10 -4.74
CA THR A 2 -30.99 13.57 -3.34
C THR A 2 -30.89 12.41 -2.32
N GLY A 3 -30.38 11.25 -2.72
CA GLY A 3 -30.08 10.16 -1.78
C GLY A 3 -28.58 10.12 -1.52
N GLY A 4 -28.13 10.34 -0.27
CA GLY A 4 -26.69 10.33 0.01
C GLY A 4 -26.31 9.99 1.45
N SER A 5 -26.63 10.84 2.43
CA SER A 5 -26.05 10.66 3.78
C SER A 5 -26.94 9.87 4.74
N GLY A 6 -28.26 10.08 4.74
CA GLY A 6 -29.17 9.44 5.71
C GLY A 6 -29.42 7.95 5.48
N ALA A 7 -29.44 7.50 4.22
CA ALA A 7 -29.67 6.10 3.89
C ALA A 7 -28.46 5.20 4.22
N ASN A 8 -27.26 5.79 4.35
CA ASN A 8 -25.97 5.12 4.49
C ASN A 8 -25.33 5.27 5.89
N ALA A 9 -26.10 5.68 6.90
CA ALA A 9 -25.63 5.76 8.28
C ALA A 9 -24.99 4.43 8.72
N GLY A 10 -23.84 4.51 9.39
CA GLY A 10 -23.08 3.34 9.86
C GLY A 10 -22.38 2.52 8.78
N ARG A 11 -22.30 3.00 7.52
CA ARG A 11 -21.57 2.30 6.44
C ARG A 11 -20.19 2.88 6.23
N ARG A 12 -19.20 2.00 6.10
CA ARG A 12 -17.82 2.36 5.77
C ARG A 12 -17.37 1.69 4.47
N LEU A 13 -16.58 2.41 3.69
CA LEU A 13 -15.86 1.85 2.56
C LEU A 13 -14.48 1.41 3.01
N VAL A 14 -14.17 0.14 2.78
CA VAL A 14 -12.86 -0.45 3.03
C VAL A 14 -12.33 -1.07 1.74
N ALA A 15 -11.16 -0.61 1.32
CA ALA A 15 -10.36 -1.23 0.28
C ALA A 15 -9.27 -2.09 0.94
N PHE A 16 -9.02 -3.28 0.41
CA PHE A 16 -8.01 -4.19 0.94
C PHE A 16 -7.17 -4.73 -0.21
N CYS A 17 -5.91 -4.31 -0.29
CA CYS A 17 -4.94 -4.81 -1.26
C CYS A 17 -5.41 -4.79 -2.72
N THR A 18 -6.19 -3.77 -3.10
CA THR A 18 -6.79 -3.66 -4.43
C THR A 18 -6.06 -2.65 -5.30
N GLY A 19 -5.97 -2.94 -6.60
CA GLY A 19 -5.49 -1.99 -7.61
C GLY A 19 -6.56 -1.04 -8.14
N VAL A 20 -7.78 -1.08 -7.59
CA VAL A 20 -8.90 -0.22 -8.01
C VAL A 20 -8.77 1.15 -7.36
N VAL A 21 -8.69 2.19 -8.19
CA VAL A 21 -8.82 3.58 -7.74
C VAL A 21 -10.30 3.89 -7.58
N VAL A 22 -10.75 4.16 -6.35
CA VAL A 22 -12.16 4.45 -6.06
C VAL A 22 -12.52 5.85 -6.60
N PRO A 23 -13.54 5.97 -7.45
CA PRO A 23 -14.00 7.27 -7.95
C PRO A 23 -14.46 8.23 -6.83
N ALA A 24 -14.28 9.54 -7.04
CA ALA A 24 -14.59 10.57 -6.05
C ALA A 24 -16.08 10.61 -5.65
N ASP A 25 -16.98 10.34 -6.59
CA ASP A 25 -18.43 10.26 -6.33
C ASP A 25 -18.78 9.07 -5.41
N ALA A 26 -18.12 7.93 -5.57
CA ALA A 26 -18.27 6.79 -4.68
C ALA A 26 -17.69 7.06 -3.27
N LEU A 27 -16.56 7.77 -3.17
CA LEU A 27 -16.01 8.22 -1.87
C LEU A 27 -16.99 9.17 -1.16
N ALA A 28 -17.61 10.10 -1.90
CA ALA A 28 -18.55 11.08 -1.36
C ALA A 28 -19.95 10.51 -1.04
N ALA A 29 -20.30 9.33 -1.57
CA ALA A 29 -21.60 8.70 -1.36
C ALA A 29 -21.78 8.06 0.03
N LEU A 30 -20.69 7.90 0.78
CA LEU A 30 -20.67 7.28 2.11
C LEU A 30 -20.27 8.31 3.16
N PRO A 31 -20.73 8.14 4.42
CA PRO A 31 -20.51 9.14 5.47
C PRO A 31 -19.03 9.36 5.84
N GLY A 32 -18.14 8.42 5.45
CA GLY A 32 -16.69 8.57 5.56
C GLY A 32 -16.15 8.47 7.00
N PRO A 33 -14.82 8.44 7.16
CA PRO A 33 -13.81 8.33 6.09
C PRO A 33 -13.83 6.94 5.46
N ALA A 34 -13.33 6.85 4.23
CA ALA A 34 -13.05 5.58 3.57
C ALA A 34 -11.59 5.17 3.84
N TYR A 35 -11.32 3.87 3.98
CA TYR A 35 -10.00 3.37 4.38
C TYR A 35 -9.43 2.36 3.40
N ASN A 36 -8.11 2.37 3.22
CA ASN A 36 -7.40 1.38 2.42
C ASN A 36 -6.29 0.70 3.22
N PHE A 37 -6.21 -0.62 3.10
CA PHE A 37 -5.11 -1.45 3.58
C PHE A 37 -4.16 -1.74 2.42
N HIS A 38 -3.05 -1.00 2.38
CA HIS A 38 -2.06 -1.04 1.32
C HIS A 38 -0.86 -1.92 1.70
N PRO A 39 -0.46 -2.91 0.87
CA PRO A 39 0.66 -3.82 1.13
C PRO A 39 2.01 -3.17 0.77
N GLY A 40 2.27 -2.00 1.34
CA GLY A 40 3.50 -1.25 1.17
C GLY A 40 3.64 -0.18 2.25
N PRO A 41 4.87 0.25 2.57
CA PRO A 41 5.11 1.33 3.52
C PRO A 41 5.01 2.71 2.85
N PRO A 42 4.91 3.80 3.64
CA PRO A 42 4.86 5.15 3.10
C PRO A 42 6.12 5.60 2.36
N THR A 43 7.22 4.87 2.51
CA THR A 43 8.47 5.09 1.75
C THR A 43 8.39 4.62 0.31
N TYR A 44 7.47 3.69 -0.02
CA TYR A 44 7.29 3.12 -1.35
C TYR A 44 5.82 3.18 -1.82
N PRO A 45 5.21 4.37 -1.94
CA PRO A 45 3.84 4.50 -2.39
C PRO A 45 3.66 4.14 -3.88
N GLY A 46 2.45 3.73 -4.23
CA GLY A 46 2.06 3.38 -5.58
C GLY A 46 2.13 1.86 -5.83
N SER A 47 2.59 1.49 -7.02
CA SER A 47 2.57 0.11 -7.49
C SER A 47 3.93 -0.57 -7.34
N TRP A 48 3.91 -1.89 -7.15
CA TRP A 48 5.12 -2.73 -7.11
C TRP A 48 6.09 -2.37 -5.97
N ALA A 49 5.57 -1.87 -4.85
CA ALA A 49 6.35 -1.39 -3.70
C ALA A 49 7.43 -2.37 -3.24
N ALA A 50 7.10 -3.66 -3.10
CA ALA A 50 8.05 -4.70 -2.70
C ALA A 50 9.21 -4.85 -3.69
N GLY A 51 8.94 -4.79 -5.00
CA GLY A 51 9.97 -4.88 -6.03
C GLY A 51 10.93 -3.70 -5.97
N PHE A 52 10.42 -2.47 -5.90
CA PHE A 52 11.27 -1.28 -5.76
C PHE A 52 12.08 -1.30 -4.46
N ALA A 53 11.50 -1.73 -3.34
CA ALA A 53 12.22 -1.88 -2.08
C ALA A 53 13.39 -2.88 -2.17
N LEU A 54 13.17 -4.04 -2.79
CA LEU A 54 14.22 -5.06 -3.00
C LEU A 54 15.29 -4.59 -3.99
N TYR A 55 14.90 -3.80 -4.99
CA TYR A 55 15.82 -3.21 -5.94
C TYR A 55 16.70 -2.18 -5.25
N ASP A 56 16.11 -1.30 -4.43
CA ASP A 56 16.82 -0.25 -3.67
C ASP A 56 17.66 -0.81 -2.51
N GLY A 57 17.46 -2.09 -2.14
CA GLY A 57 18.25 -2.77 -1.12
C GLY A 57 17.91 -2.33 0.31
N THR A 58 16.67 -1.89 0.55
CA THR A 58 16.22 -1.55 1.90
C THR A 58 16.18 -2.77 2.81
N THR A 59 16.31 -2.55 4.12
CA THR A 59 16.19 -3.57 5.17
C THR A 59 14.95 -3.39 6.02
N ARG A 60 14.08 -2.45 5.66
CA ARG A 60 12.85 -2.12 6.38
C ARG A 60 11.70 -1.94 5.39
N PHE A 61 10.58 -2.59 5.69
CA PHE A 61 9.37 -2.53 4.88
C PHE A 61 8.14 -2.59 5.78
N GLY A 62 6.94 -2.59 5.21
CA GLY A 62 5.71 -2.61 6.01
C GLY A 62 4.44 -2.59 5.18
N ALA A 63 3.32 -2.46 5.87
CA ALA A 63 2.01 -2.20 5.28
C ALA A 63 1.36 -0.98 5.93
N THR A 64 0.51 -0.29 5.18
CA THR A 64 -0.08 0.98 5.60
C THR A 64 -1.60 0.90 5.61
N LEU A 65 -2.22 1.31 6.72
CA LEU A 65 -3.64 1.66 6.77
C LEU A 65 -3.76 3.19 6.66
N HIS A 66 -4.52 3.66 5.68
CA HIS A 66 -4.69 5.09 5.45
C HIS A 66 -6.11 5.44 4.99
N VAL A 67 -6.45 6.72 5.12
CA VAL A 67 -7.66 7.29 4.53
C VAL A 67 -7.52 7.30 3.01
N MET A 68 -8.59 6.94 2.30
CA MET A 68 -8.64 7.06 0.84
C MET A 68 -8.94 8.50 0.44
N GLU A 69 -8.17 8.98 -0.52
CA GLU A 69 -8.36 10.26 -1.22
C GLU A 69 -8.47 9.98 -2.72
N GLU A 70 -8.81 11.00 -3.52
CA GLU A 70 -8.86 10.87 -4.99
C GLU A 70 -7.53 10.38 -5.58
N LYS A 71 -6.41 10.78 -4.97
CA LYS A 71 -5.07 10.38 -5.38
C LYS A 71 -4.60 9.16 -4.59
N VAL A 72 -4.07 8.18 -5.34
CA VAL A 72 -3.47 6.95 -4.79
C VAL A 72 -2.37 7.29 -3.80
N ASP A 73 -2.41 6.65 -2.63
CA ASP A 73 -1.40 6.69 -1.56
C ASP A 73 -0.97 8.12 -1.17
N GLU A 74 -1.95 9.02 -1.00
CA GLU A 74 -1.71 10.39 -0.50
C GLU A 74 -2.52 10.74 0.76
N GLY A 75 -3.54 9.94 1.10
CA GLY A 75 -4.40 10.23 2.25
C GLY A 75 -3.71 10.02 3.60
N ALA A 76 -4.29 10.63 4.64
CA ALA A 76 -3.70 10.60 5.98
C ALA A 76 -3.55 9.16 6.51
N ILE A 77 -2.40 8.89 7.13
CA ILE A 77 -2.04 7.55 7.61
C ILE A 77 -2.61 7.33 9.02
N VAL A 78 -3.31 6.21 9.19
CA VAL A 78 -3.81 5.73 10.48
C VAL A 78 -2.70 5.00 11.21
N GLU A 79 -2.06 4.04 10.54
CA GLU A 79 -0.98 3.24 11.11
C GLU A 79 -0.11 2.62 10.00
N VAL A 80 1.17 2.42 10.31
CA VAL A 80 2.08 1.61 9.51
C VAL A 80 2.56 0.45 10.38
N ASP A 81 2.35 -0.77 9.91
CA ASP A 81 2.90 -1.97 10.54
C ASP A 81 4.25 -2.31 9.88
N TRP A 82 5.31 -1.78 10.50
CA TRP A 82 6.70 -1.90 10.04
C TRP A 82 7.33 -3.23 10.45
N PHE A 83 8.21 -3.76 9.61
CA PHE A 83 9.11 -4.85 9.95
C PHE A 83 10.48 -4.66 9.31
N ASP A 84 11.51 -5.18 9.99
CA ASP A 84 12.89 -5.20 9.51
C ASP A 84 13.28 -6.61 9.06
N PHE A 85 14.28 -6.70 8.18
CA PHE A 85 14.91 -7.95 7.78
C PHE A 85 16.42 -7.78 7.62
N PRO A 86 17.22 -8.85 7.78
CA PRO A 86 18.67 -8.78 7.68
C PRO A 86 19.16 -8.23 6.33
N ALA A 87 20.27 -7.49 6.34
CA ALA A 87 20.85 -6.92 5.12
C ALA A 87 21.34 -7.99 4.12
N ASP A 88 21.67 -9.17 4.61
CA ASP A 88 22.07 -10.33 3.81
C ASP A 88 20.88 -11.22 3.38
N ALA A 89 19.65 -10.88 3.78
CA ALA A 89 18.46 -11.60 3.37
C ALA A 89 18.30 -11.57 1.84
N ARG A 90 18.09 -12.76 1.26
CA ARG A 90 17.95 -12.97 -0.19
C ARG A 90 16.47 -13.04 -0.61
N LEU A 91 15.64 -12.16 -0.05
CA LEU A 91 14.20 -12.12 -0.34
C LEU A 91 13.95 -11.85 -1.82
N ARG A 92 13.01 -12.59 -2.40
CA ARG A 92 12.41 -12.33 -3.72
C ARG A 92 11.12 -11.52 -3.55
N TYR A 93 10.64 -10.97 -4.67
CA TYR A 93 9.42 -10.17 -4.73
C TYR A 93 8.23 -10.80 -3.99
N ASP A 94 7.93 -12.07 -4.29
CA ASP A 94 6.82 -12.84 -3.73
C ASP A 94 6.94 -13.00 -2.21
N GLU A 95 8.15 -13.24 -1.71
CA GLU A 95 8.42 -13.40 -0.28
C GLU A 95 8.17 -12.10 0.49
N LEU A 96 8.65 -10.96 -0.01
CA LEU A 96 8.41 -9.67 0.63
C LEU A 96 6.93 -9.23 0.54
N GLU A 97 6.27 -9.56 -0.58
CA GLU A 97 4.84 -9.27 -0.76
C GLU A 97 3.98 -10.06 0.23
N VAL A 98 4.25 -11.35 0.43
CA VAL A 98 3.57 -12.17 1.44
C VAL A 98 3.75 -11.61 2.85
N MET A 99 4.96 -11.16 3.19
CA MET A 99 5.20 -10.50 4.49
C MET A 99 4.35 -9.24 4.65
N ALA A 100 4.27 -8.38 3.61
CA ALA A 100 3.43 -7.18 3.64
C ALA A 100 1.93 -7.51 3.75
N TYR A 101 1.44 -8.53 3.04
CA TYR A 101 0.05 -8.99 3.17
C TYR A 101 -0.29 -9.48 4.58
N GLN A 102 0.64 -10.19 5.24
CA GLN A 102 0.47 -10.60 6.63
C GLN A 102 0.29 -9.39 7.56
N ARG A 103 1.03 -8.29 7.32
CA ARG A 103 0.86 -7.02 8.03
C ARG A 103 -0.49 -6.36 7.73
N CYS A 104 -0.94 -6.34 6.47
CA CYS A 104 -2.29 -5.87 6.13
C CYS A 104 -3.39 -6.63 6.88
N VAL A 105 -3.30 -7.97 6.95
CA VAL A 105 -4.23 -8.81 7.72
C VAL A 105 -4.17 -8.49 9.22
N GLY A 106 -2.97 -8.25 9.76
CA GLY A 106 -2.77 -7.81 11.14
C GLY A 106 -3.47 -6.48 11.44
N LEU A 107 -3.22 -5.47 10.62
CA LEU A 107 -3.89 -4.16 10.69
C LEU A 107 -5.41 -4.31 10.58
N PHE A 108 -5.91 -5.10 9.64
CA PHE A 108 -7.36 -5.30 9.48
C PHE A 108 -7.97 -5.95 10.72
N ARG A 109 -7.36 -7.00 11.27
CA ARG A 109 -7.81 -7.62 12.52
C ARG A 109 -7.83 -6.63 13.69
N LYS A 110 -6.81 -5.78 13.80
CA LYS A 110 -6.71 -4.76 14.85
C LYS A 110 -7.84 -3.73 14.76
N TYR A 111 -8.15 -3.27 13.54
CA TYR A 111 -9.11 -2.16 13.34
C TYR A 111 -10.52 -2.60 12.97
N ALA A 112 -10.76 -3.87 12.63
CA ALA A 112 -12.08 -4.38 12.25
C ALA A 112 -13.18 -4.10 13.30
N PRO A 113 -12.96 -4.25 14.62
CA PRO A 113 -13.98 -3.91 15.61
C PRO A 113 -14.41 -2.44 15.51
N HIS A 114 -13.45 -1.50 15.48
CA HIS A 114 -13.72 -0.06 15.36
C HIS A 114 -14.44 0.26 14.04
N LEU A 115 -13.96 -0.30 12.93
CA LEU A 115 -14.56 -0.09 11.61
C LEU A 115 -16.00 -0.61 11.52
N ALA A 116 -16.37 -1.60 12.34
CA ALA A 116 -17.69 -2.24 12.32
C ALA A 116 -18.72 -1.62 13.27
N SER A 117 -18.27 -1.08 14.42
CA SER A 117 -19.19 -0.70 15.51
C SER A 117 -19.06 0.74 16.01
N ASP A 118 -18.03 1.47 15.59
CA ASP A 118 -17.87 2.88 15.93
C ASP A 118 -18.11 3.72 14.66
N ASP A 119 -18.64 4.93 14.80
CA ASP A 119 -18.78 5.89 13.69
C ASP A 119 -17.64 6.92 13.69
N ALA A 120 -16.88 7.03 14.79
CA ALA A 120 -15.75 7.94 14.89
C ALA A 120 -14.64 7.56 13.89
N PRO A 121 -13.98 8.55 13.27
CA PRO A 121 -12.77 8.30 12.47
C PRO A 121 -11.69 7.61 13.29
N LEU A 122 -10.92 6.74 12.63
CA LEU A 122 -9.70 6.18 13.20
C LEU A 122 -8.67 7.29 13.51
N PRO A 123 -7.91 7.18 14.62
CA PRO A 123 -6.86 8.14 14.93
C PRO A 123 -5.73 8.08 13.90
N LEU A 124 -5.10 9.23 13.64
CA LEU A 124 -4.02 9.35 12.66
C LEU A 124 -2.65 9.25 13.37
N SER A 125 -1.68 8.57 12.76
CA SER A 125 -0.34 8.37 13.35
C SER A 125 0.59 9.58 13.20
N GLY A 126 0.33 10.45 12.24
CA GLY A 126 1.23 11.55 11.86
C GLY A 126 2.36 11.14 10.89
N GLU A 127 2.45 9.85 10.53
CA GLU A 127 3.32 9.36 9.46
C GLU A 127 3.01 10.05 8.12
N ARG A 128 4.01 10.16 7.24
CA ARG A 128 3.86 10.85 5.96
C ARG A 128 4.37 9.99 4.80
N TRP A 129 3.61 9.99 3.72
CA TRP A 129 4.06 9.48 2.43
C TRP A 129 5.32 10.21 1.96
N SER A 130 6.27 9.48 1.38
CA SER A 130 7.49 10.06 0.83
C SER A 130 7.22 11.01 -0.33
N GLY A 131 6.04 10.90 -0.98
CA GLY A 131 5.66 11.65 -2.18
C GLY A 131 6.27 11.09 -3.46
N VAL A 132 7.23 10.17 -3.38
CA VAL A 132 7.86 9.54 -4.54
C VAL A 132 7.09 8.28 -4.92
N LYS A 133 6.07 8.44 -5.76
CA LYS A 133 5.21 7.34 -6.22
C LYS A 133 5.80 6.61 -7.40
N ARG A 134 5.69 5.28 -7.37
CA ARG A 134 6.05 4.41 -8.49
C ARG A 134 4.82 3.78 -9.14
N THR A 135 4.94 3.47 -10.42
CA THR A 135 3.86 3.00 -11.29
C THR A 135 4.13 1.59 -11.81
N LYS A 136 3.06 0.91 -12.26
CA LYS A 136 3.17 -0.38 -12.96
C LYS A 136 4.00 -0.26 -14.25
N ALA A 137 3.94 0.88 -14.93
CA ALA A 137 4.72 1.14 -16.14
C ALA A 137 6.22 1.19 -15.83
N GLU A 138 6.63 1.89 -14.77
CA GLU A 138 8.03 1.88 -14.31
C GLU A 138 8.49 0.47 -13.94
N ALA A 139 7.67 -0.30 -13.21
CA ALA A 139 8.01 -1.68 -12.86
C ALA A 139 8.14 -2.58 -14.11
N THR A 140 7.40 -2.29 -15.18
CA THR A 140 7.51 -3.01 -16.46
C THR A 140 8.83 -2.69 -17.14
N ILE A 141 9.25 -1.42 -17.16
CA ILE A 141 10.57 -1.02 -17.68
C ILE A 141 11.70 -1.70 -16.90
N MET A 142 11.54 -1.88 -15.59
CA MET A 142 12.54 -2.59 -14.78
C MET A 142 12.72 -4.05 -15.20
N ARG A 143 11.72 -4.65 -15.88
CA ARG A 143 11.79 -6.04 -16.36
C ARG A 143 12.67 -6.26 -17.58
N GLU A 144 13.02 -5.18 -18.27
CA GLU A 144 13.82 -5.21 -19.48
C GLU A 144 15.19 -4.60 -19.17
N PRO A 145 16.19 -5.41 -18.77
CA PRO A 145 17.53 -4.89 -18.51
C PRO A 145 18.13 -4.29 -19.79
N PRO A 146 18.88 -3.17 -19.70
CA PRO A 146 19.67 -2.65 -20.82
C PRO A 146 20.60 -3.71 -21.42
N ARG A 147 20.91 -3.59 -22.71
CA ARG A 147 21.77 -4.57 -23.42
C ARG A 147 23.17 -4.70 -22.82
N ASP A 148 23.66 -3.63 -22.20
CA ASP A 148 24.95 -3.51 -21.55
C ASP A 148 24.87 -3.68 -20.02
N ALA A 149 23.74 -4.16 -19.49
CA ALA A 149 23.57 -4.41 -18.07
C ALA A 149 24.61 -5.42 -17.56
N THR A 150 25.17 -5.13 -16.39
CA THR A 150 26.07 -6.04 -15.70
C THR A 150 25.30 -7.25 -15.15
N GLU A 151 26.01 -8.34 -14.87
CA GLU A 151 25.40 -9.52 -14.24
C GLU A 151 24.76 -9.19 -12.88
N ASP A 152 25.36 -8.27 -12.11
CA ASP A 152 24.80 -7.79 -10.85
C ASP A 152 23.48 -7.04 -11.05
N GLU A 153 23.38 -6.19 -12.06
CA GLU A 153 22.16 -5.46 -12.36
C GLU A 153 21.03 -6.41 -12.81
N ILE A 154 21.36 -7.38 -13.66
CA ILE A 154 20.43 -8.42 -14.08
C ILE A 154 19.93 -9.20 -12.85
N ARG A 155 20.82 -9.62 -11.96
CA ARG A 155 20.45 -10.33 -10.72
C ARG A 155 19.54 -9.50 -9.81
N ARG A 156 19.82 -8.19 -9.63
CA ARG A 156 18.99 -7.29 -8.81
C ARG A 156 17.60 -7.15 -9.40
N ARG A 157 17.48 -6.96 -10.73
CA ARG A 157 16.20 -6.87 -11.42
C ARG A 157 15.43 -8.18 -11.37
N PHE A 158 16.08 -9.31 -11.62
CA PHE A 158 15.45 -10.63 -11.54
C PHE A 158 14.84 -10.87 -10.16
N ARG A 159 15.58 -10.58 -9.09
CA ARG A 159 15.10 -10.73 -7.70
C ARG A 159 13.89 -9.85 -7.39
N ALA A 160 13.90 -8.61 -7.88
CA ALA A 160 12.90 -7.58 -7.57
C ALA A 160 11.65 -7.63 -8.47
N PHE A 161 11.78 -8.07 -9.72
CA PHE A 161 10.73 -7.96 -10.74
C PHE A 161 10.44 -9.29 -11.48
N GLY A 162 11.26 -10.33 -11.32
CA GLY A 162 10.98 -11.69 -11.83
C GLY A 162 11.27 -11.89 -13.32
N CYS A 163 12.40 -11.38 -13.81
CA CYS A 163 12.79 -11.33 -15.23
C CYS A 163 14.31 -11.40 -15.40
#